data_AF-A0AAV8USZ1-F1
#
_entry.id   AF-A0AAV8USZ1-F1
#
_cell.length_a   1.000
_cell.length_b   1.000
_cell.length_c   1.000
_cell.angle_alpha   90.00
_cell.angle_beta   90.00
_cell.angle_gamma   90.00
#
_symmetry.space_group_name_H-M   'P 1'
#
loop_
_entity.id
_entity.type
_entity.pdbx_description
1 polymer ?
#
loop_
_entity_poly.entity_id
_entity_poly.type
_entity_poly.pdbx_seq_one_letter_code
_entity_poly.pdbx_strand_id
1 'polypeptide(L)'
;MKTMATCTELLEKHAGAWEKATQHRFLDGVKTGKLELSQFYTWLSQDYYFAREFSRTVGAVLAECPDEDYELIHGGLWALWDEVLWFKEKAAERNVSLGVPMQEACAEYVSFLRSIRSEPYNVQIMCLWAIEYVYNVAWKGATPSAPAFETFAARWGADSFTEYTIQLREAADKSMRTLTEDEKKKVEDHFLKIALLETAFWDMAYSSSV
;
A
#
# COMPACT_ATOMS: atom_id res chain seq x y z
N MET A 1 -22.44 9.15 -20.13
CA MET A 1 -21.46 8.40 -19.32
C MET A 1 -20.91 9.36 -18.29
N LYS A 2 -21.02 9.07 -17.00
CA LYS A 2 -20.32 9.85 -15.97
C LYS A 2 -18.82 9.63 -16.19
N THR A 3 -18.10 10.69 -16.52
CA THR A 3 -16.64 10.71 -16.63
C THR A 3 -16.02 10.45 -15.25
N MET A 4 -15.19 9.41 -15.11
CA MET A 4 -14.34 9.25 -13.93
C MET A 4 -13.40 10.46 -13.82
N ALA A 5 -13.44 11.15 -12.68
CA ALA A 5 -12.66 12.33 -12.37
C ALA A 5 -12.08 12.31 -10.95
N THR A 6 -12.38 11.30 -10.12
CA THR A 6 -11.89 11.24 -8.73
C THR A 6 -11.57 9.84 -8.21
N CYS A 7 -10.72 9.78 -7.18
CA CYS A 7 -10.43 8.62 -6.34
C CYS A 7 -11.70 7.98 -5.76
N THR A 8 -12.69 8.78 -5.36
CA THR A 8 -13.97 8.27 -4.85
C THR A 8 -14.75 7.52 -5.94
N GLU A 9 -14.78 8.01 -7.18
CA GLU A 9 -15.46 7.30 -8.27
C GLU A 9 -14.76 6.00 -8.67
N LEU A 10 -13.42 5.93 -8.55
CA LEU A 10 -12.67 4.68 -8.71
C LEU A 10 -13.11 3.63 -7.67
N LEU A 11 -13.21 4.04 -6.40
CA LEU A 11 -13.68 3.18 -5.30
C LEU A 11 -15.12 2.72 -5.52
N GLU A 12 -16.03 3.62 -5.91
CA GLU A 12 -17.44 3.29 -6.15
C GLU A 12 -17.61 2.34 -7.34
N LYS A 13 -16.91 2.58 -8.46
CA LYS A 13 -17.02 1.75 -9.66
C LYS A 13 -16.42 0.36 -9.45
N HIS A 14 -15.36 0.25 -8.65
CA HIS A 14 -14.62 -1.00 -8.42
C HIS A 14 -14.68 -1.51 -6.99
N ALA A 15 -15.79 -1.23 -6.30
CA ALA A 15 -15.99 -1.58 -4.89
C ALA A 15 -15.68 -3.05 -4.57
N GLY A 16 -16.07 -3.98 -5.45
CA GLY A 16 -15.81 -5.41 -5.25
C GLY A 16 -14.33 -5.82 -5.40
N ALA A 17 -13.52 -5.10 -6.17
CA ALA A 17 -12.07 -5.31 -6.20
C ALA A 17 -11.41 -4.71 -4.96
N TRP A 18 -11.81 -3.50 -4.58
CA TRP A 18 -11.31 -2.80 -3.41
C TRP A 18 -11.64 -3.52 -2.09
N GLU A 19 -12.84 -4.09 -2.00
CA GLU A 19 -13.26 -4.88 -0.84
C GLU A 19 -12.35 -6.09 -0.62
N LYS A 20 -11.97 -6.81 -1.67
CA LYS A 20 -11.03 -7.96 -1.54
C LYS A 20 -9.62 -7.54 -1.11
N ALA A 21 -9.21 -6.31 -1.44
CA ALA A 21 -7.92 -5.78 -1.05
C ALA A 21 -7.88 -5.31 0.42
N THR A 22 -9.04 -4.91 0.97
CA THR A 22 -9.16 -4.31 2.31
C THR A 22 -9.84 -5.21 3.35
N GLN A 23 -10.57 -6.23 2.92
CA GLN A 23 -11.22 -7.25 3.74
C GLN A 23 -10.69 -8.62 3.33
N HIS A 24 -9.65 -9.06 4.03
CA HIS A 24 -8.97 -10.31 3.73
C HIS A 24 -8.86 -11.19 4.98
N ARG A 25 -8.85 -12.52 4.79
CA ARG A 25 -8.70 -13.50 5.88
C ARG A 25 -7.47 -13.27 6.77
N PHE A 26 -6.43 -12.66 6.20
CA PHE A 26 -5.23 -12.23 6.95
C PHE A 26 -5.59 -11.21 8.03
N LEU A 27 -6.30 -10.15 7.62
CA LEU A 27 -6.73 -9.06 8.49
C LEU A 27 -7.77 -9.53 9.51
N ASP A 28 -8.67 -10.43 9.13
CA ASP A 28 -9.58 -11.09 10.07
C ASP A 28 -8.82 -11.94 11.10
N GLY A 29 -7.77 -12.63 10.67
CA GLY A 29 -6.86 -13.38 11.55
C GLY A 29 -6.17 -12.46 12.55
N VAL A 30 -5.68 -11.29 12.11
CA VAL A 30 -5.09 -10.25 12.98
C VAL A 30 -6.13 -9.76 14.00
N LYS A 31 -7.32 -9.38 13.52
CA LYS A 31 -8.42 -8.86 14.35
C LYS A 31 -8.87 -9.86 15.42
N THR A 32 -8.99 -11.13 15.05
CA THR A 32 -9.47 -12.18 15.94
C THR A 32 -8.37 -12.83 16.77
N GLY A 33 -7.10 -12.54 16.48
CA GLY A 33 -5.95 -13.18 17.13
C GLY A 33 -5.71 -14.63 16.69
N LYS A 34 -6.31 -15.05 15.57
CA LYS A 34 -6.23 -16.42 15.03
C LYS A 34 -5.22 -16.57 13.90
N LEU A 35 -4.55 -15.49 13.49
CA LEU A 35 -3.46 -15.57 12.52
C LEU A 35 -2.27 -16.28 13.15
N GLU A 36 -1.74 -17.31 12.47
CA GLU A 36 -0.56 -18.01 12.94
C GLU A 36 0.67 -17.11 12.86
N LEU A 37 1.58 -17.22 13.83
CA LEU A 37 2.79 -16.39 13.85
C LEU A 37 3.67 -16.62 12.61
N SER A 38 3.72 -17.85 12.08
CA SER A 38 4.46 -18.15 10.85
C SER A 38 3.89 -17.44 9.63
N GLN A 39 2.56 -17.29 9.54
CA GLN A 39 1.90 -16.53 8.48
C GLN A 39 2.22 -15.04 8.62
N PHE A 40 2.19 -14.53 9.86
CA PHE A 40 2.58 -13.16 10.15
C PHE A 40 4.05 -12.87 9.82
N TYR A 41 4.97 -13.79 10.15
CA TYR A 41 6.40 -13.63 9.86
C TYR A 41 6.71 -13.74 8.37
N THR A 42 5.93 -14.54 7.64
CA THR A 42 5.95 -14.57 6.17
C THR A 42 5.60 -13.20 5.62
N TRP A 43 4.46 -12.64 6.02
CA TRP A 43 4.08 -11.27 5.63
C TRP A 43 5.16 -10.25 6.01
N LEU A 44 5.65 -10.25 7.26
CA LEU A 44 6.65 -9.30 7.75
C LEU A 44 7.92 -9.28 6.89
N SER A 45 8.39 -10.45 6.46
CA SER A 45 9.61 -10.58 5.66
C SER A 45 9.42 -10.09 4.23
N GLN A 46 8.24 -10.34 3.65
CA GLN A 46 7.91 -9.92 2.29
C GLN A 46 7.58 -8.42 2.22
N ASP A 47 6.89 -7.90 3.24
CA ASP A 47 6.52 -6.48 3.34
C ASP A 47 7.74 -5.57 3.52
N TYR A 48 8.81 -6.10 4.13
CA TYR A 48 10.10 -5.43 4.14
C TYR A 48 10.68 -5.19 2.72
N TYR A 49 10.55 -6.15 1.80
CA TYR A 49 10.98 -5.95 0.41
C TYR A 49 10.08 -4.94 -0.30
N PHE A 50 8.77 -5.02 -0.05
CA PHE A 50 7.80 -4.08 -0.58
C PHE A 50 8.10 -2.64 -0.14
N ALA A 51 8.19 -2.36 1.17
CA ALA A 51 8.48 -1.02 1.71
C ALA A 51 9.79 -0.43 1.16
N ARG A 52 10.81 -1.28 0.98
CA ARG A 52 12.10 -0.87 0.37
C ARG A 52 12.00 -0.54 -1.11
N GLU A 53 11.11 -1.17 -1.85
CA GLU A 53 10.91 -0.82 -3.25
C GLU A 53 9.94 0.34 -3.40
N PHE A 54 8.95 0.43 -2.52
CA PHE A 54 7.98 1.51 -2.48
C PHE A 54 8.63 2.84 -2.13
N SER A 55 9.53 2.88 -1.14
CA SER A 55 10.36 4.07 -0.86
C SER A 55 11.15 4.56 -2.07
N ARG A 56 11.71 3.66 -2.89
CA ARG A 56 12.38 4.06 -4.14
C ARG A 56 11.41 4.60 -5.18
N THR A 57 10.20 4.05 -5.24
CA THR A 57 9.15 4.55 -6.13
C THR A 57 8.67 5.93 -5.70
N VAL A 58 8.43 6.17 -4.41
CA VAL A 58 8.13 7.50 -3.87
C VAL A 58 9.27 8.48 -4.14
N GLY A 59 10.53 8.04 -4.07
CA GLY A 59 11.67 8.86 -4.49
C GLY A 59 11.64 9.27 -5.97
N ALA A 60 11.09 8.43 -6.85
CA ALA A 60 10.86 8.82 -8.25
C ALA A 60 9.67 9.78 -8.39
N VAL A 61 8.60 9.59 -7.62
CA VAL A 61 7.47 10.53 -7.59
C VAL A 61 7.92 11.91 -7.12
N LEU A 62 8.78 11.97 -6.10
CA LEU A 62 9.35 13.22 -5.59
C LEU A 62 10.14 13.99 -6.66
N ALA A 63 10.76 13.28 -7.61
CA ALA A 63 11.51 13.93 -8.68
C ALA A 63 10.62 14.60 -9.73
N GLU A 64 9.37 14.13 -9.87
CA GLU A 64 8.43 14.55 -10.93
C GLU A 64 7.22 15.34 -10.37
N CYS A 65 7.06 15.42 -9.04
CA CYS A 65 5.91 16.07 -8.43
C CYS A 65 5.94 17.59 -8.63
N PRO A 66 4.78 18.25 -8.76
CA PRO A 66 4.70 19.70 -8.81
C PRO A 66 5.09 20.32 -7.46
N ASP A 67 5.50 21.59 -7.48
CA ASP A 67 6.00 22.32 -6.30
C ASP A 67 5.02 22.27 -5.12
N GLU A 68 3.71 22.38 -5.38
CA GLU A 68 2.68 22.34 -4.33
C GLU A 68 2.60 21.01 -3.57
N ASP A 69 3.04 19.90 -4.19
CA ASP A 69 2.98 18.56 -3.59
C ASP A 69 4.34 18.13 -3.01
N TYR A 70 5.39 18.94 -3.19
CA TYR A 70 6.77 18.61 -2.76
C TYR A 70 6.85 18.18 -1.29
N GLU A 71 6.26 18.96 -0.38
CA GLU A 71 6.31 18.68 1.07
C GLU A 71 5.57 17.39 1.43
N LEU A 72 4.44 17.13 0.76
CA LEU A 72 3.62 15.94 0.95
C LEU A 72 4.41 14.67 0.57
N ILE A 73 4.98 14.65 -0.64
CA ILE A 73 5.72 13.47 -1.14
C ILE A 73 7.03 13.28 -0.38
N HIS A 74 7.73 14.37 -0.05
CA HIS A 74 8.95 14.30 0.75
C HIS A 74 8.68 13.77 2.16
N GLY A 75 7.59 14.21 2.80
CA GLY A 75 7.15 13.72 4.10
C GLY A 75 6.84 12.22 4.08
N GLY A 76 6.12 11.75 3.04
CA GLY A 76 5.86 10.32 2.82
C GLY A 76 7.14 9.50 2.66
N LEU A 77 8.10 9.98 1.87
CA LEU A 77 9.39 9.32 1.69
C LEU A 77 10.16 9.19 3.00
N TRP A 78 10.15 10.24 3.83
CA TRP A 78 10.76 10.22 5.15
C TRP A 78 10.09 9.18 6.07
N ALA A 79 8.77 9.11 6.09
CA ALA A 79 8.02 8.13 6.87
C ALA A 79 8.33 6.68 6.42
N LEU A 80 8.48 6.45 5.12
CA LEU A 80 8.88 5.14 4.58
C LEU A 80 10.33 4.76 4.94
N TRP A 81 11.24 5.74 5.02
CA TRP A 81 12.59 5.49 5.51
C TRP A 81 12.58 5.00 6.97
N ASP A 82 11.80 5.68 7.83
CA ASP A 82 11.59 5.25 9.22
C ASP A 82 10.95 3.85 9.28
N GLU A 83 9.97 3.58 8.41
CA GLU A 83 9.32 2.28 8.33
C GLU A 83 10.27 1.14 7.99
N VAL A 84 11.16 1.35 7.03
CA VAL A 84 12.17 0.35 6.66
C VAL A 84 13.14 0.06 7.81
N LEU A 85 13.46 1.04 8.65
CA LEU A 85 14.26 0.83 9.87
C LEU A 85 13.45 0.05 10.90
N TRP A 86 12.21 0.45 11.13
CA TRP A 86 11.32 -0.19 12.08
C TRP A 86 11.03 -1.66 11.74
N PHE A 87 10.87 -2.02 10.46
CA PHE A 87 10.76 -3.43 10.04
C PHE A 87 11.99 -4.25 10.45
N LYS A 88 13.21 -3.70 10.36
CA LYS A 88 14.43 -4.40 10.81
C LYS A 88 14.40 -4.64 12.31
N GLU A 89 13.99 -3.66 13.09
CA GLU A 89 13.85 -3.79 14.54
C GLU A 89 12.80 -4.86 14.88
N LYS A 90 11.62 -4.81 14.27
CA LYS A 90 10.55 -5.77 14.54
C LYS A 90 10.90 -7.20 14.13
N ALA A 91 11.64 -7.37 13.04
CA ALA A 91 12.15 -8.66 12.64
C ALA A 91 13.21 -9.19 13.64
N ALA A 92 14.13 -8.34 14.09
CA ALA A 92 15.14 -8.71 15.08
C ALA A 92 14.51 -9.12 16.43
N GLU A 93 13.54 -8.35 16.94
CA GLU A 93 12.78 -8.69 18.16
C GLU A 93 12.12 -10.09 18.09
N ARG A 94 11.74 -10.53 16.89
CA ARG A 94 10.98 -11.76 16.64
C ARG A 94 11.86 -12.90 16.09
N ASN A 95 13.17 -12.69 15.95
CA ASN A 95 14.09 -13.62 15.28
C ASN A 95 13.65 -14.02 13.86
N VAL A 96 13.07 -13.09 13.11
CA VAL A 96 12.62 -13.27 11.72
C VAL A 96 13.72 -12.86 10.75
N SER A 97 14.00 -13.70 9.75
CA SER A 97 14.97 -13.39 8.70
C SER A 97 14.34 -12.54 7.60
N LEU A 98 14.86 -11.34 7.38
CA LEU A 98 14.46 -10.46 6.27
C LEU A 98 15.15 -10.81 4.94
N GLY A 99 16.08 -11.77 4.93
CA GLY A 99 16.85 -12.19 3.75
C GLY A 99 16.25 -13.38 3.00
N VAL A 100 14.99 -13.73 3.28
CA VAL A 100 14.32 -14.85 2.59
C VAL A 100 14.01 -14.49 1.13
N PRO A 101 13.90 -15.48 0.22
CA PRO A 101 13.49 -15.20 -1.15
C PRO A 101 12.14 -14.48 -1.23
N MET A 102 11.99 -13.56 -2.19
CA MET A 102 10.68 -12.99 -2.49
C MET A 102 9.76 -14.09 -3.02
N GLN A 103 8.55 -14.19 -2.49
CA GLN A 103 7.49 -14.99 -3.08
C GLN A 103 6.99 -14.34 -4.38
N GLU A 104 6.30 -15.11 -5.22
CA GLU A 104 5.80 -14.65 -6.52
C GLU A 104 4.95 -13.38 -6.39
N ALA A 105 3.99 -13.34 -5.46
CA ALA A 105 3.15 -12.16 -5.22
C ALA A 105 3.97 -10.90 -4.85
N CYS A 106 4.97 -11.04 -3.98
CA CYS A 106 5.86 -9.94 -3.61
C CYS A 106 6.72 -9.49 -4.80
N ALA A 107 7.27 -10.43 -5.57
CA ALA A 107 8.08 -10.13 -6.75
C ALA A 107 7.27 -9.43 -7.85
N GLU A 108 6.03 -9.85 -8.09
CA GLU A 108 5.12 -9.18 -9.01
C GLU A 108 4.80 -7.75 -8.57
N TYR A 109 4.52 -7.56 -7.28
CA TYR A 109 4.22 -6.24 -6.75
C TYR A 109 5.45 -5.33 -6.85
N VAL A 110 6.63 -5.81 -6.45
CA VAL A 110 7.91 -5.09 -6.62
C VAL A 110 8.17 -4.72 -8.09
N SER A 111 7.84 -5.60 -9.03
CA SER A 111 7.94 -5.29 -10.47
C SER A 111 6.97 -4.18 -10.89
N PHE A 112 5.74 -4.20 -10.40
CA PHE A 112 4.76 -3.15 -10.65
C PHE A 112 5.15 -1.80 -10.02
N LEU A 113 5.69 -1.80 -8.80
CA LEU A 113 6.25 -0.59 -8.18
C LEU A 113 7.34 0.05 -9.03
N ARG A 114 8.17 -0.76 -9.70
CA ARG A 114 9.19 -0.26 -10.62
C ARG A 114 8.59 0.37 -11.87
N SER A 115 7.54 -0.22 -12.44
CA SER A 115 6.90 0.33 -13.64
C SER A 115 6.23 1.68 -13.38
N ILE A 116 5.72 1.91 -12.16
CA ILE A 116 5.14 3.20 -11.75
C ILE A 116 6.15 4.36 -11.92
N ARG A 117 7.46 4.12 -11.79
CA ARG A 117 8.47 5.19 -11.86
C ARG A 117 8.55 5.89 -13.22
N SER A 118 8.14 5.21 -14.29
CA SER A 118 8.09 5.75 -15.64
C SER A 118 6.72 6.31 -16.03
N GLU A 119 5.75 6.25 -15.11
CA GLU A 119 4.40 6.76 -15.33
C GLU A 119 4.34 8.29 -15.15
N PRO A 120 3.41 8.99 -15.79
CA PRO A 120 3.20 10.41 -15.55
C PRO A 120 2.67 10.66 -14.15
N TYR A 121 2.89 11.88 -13.63
CA TYR A 121 2.59 12.23 -12.24
C TYR A 121 1.17 11.87 -11.79
N ASN A 122 0.16 12.11 -12.62
CA ASN A 122 -1.24 11.77 -12.33
C ASN A 122 -1.47 10.27 -12.03
N VAL A 123 -0.74 9.38 -12.72
CA VAL A 123 -0.78 7.93 -12.44
C VAL A 123 0.04 7.62 -11.19
N GLN A 124 1.22 8.22 -11.04
CA GLN A 124 2.08 8.03 -9.88
C GLN A 124 1.40 8.39 -8.56
N ILE A 125 0.83 9.60 -8.46
CA ILE A 125 0.17 10.09 -7.24
C ILE A 125 -1.09 9.27 -6.92
N MET A 126 -1.84 8.84 -7.94
CA MET A 126 -2.99 7.95 -7.73
C MET A 126 -2.55 6.59 -7.21
N CYS A 127 -1.48 6.01 -7.78
CA CYS A 127 -0.92 4.75 -7.28
C CYS A 127 -0.44 4.89 -5.83
N LEU A 128 0.28 5.95 -5.50
CA LEU A 128 0.74 6.25 -4.14
C LEU A 128 -0.45 6.35 -3.18
N TRP A 129 -1.47 7.12 -3.52
CA TRP A 129 -2.71 7.19 -2.75
C TRP A 129 -3.34 5.81 -2.54
N ALA A 130 -3.55 5.03 -3.60
CA ALA A 130 -4.23 3.74 -3.50
C ALA A 130 -3.45 2.74 -2.64
N ILE A 131 -2.13 2.69 -2.75
CA ILE A 131 -1.25 1.83 -1.96
C ILE A 131 -1.25 2.22 -0.47
N GLU A 132 -1.22 3.50 -0.15
CA GLU A 132 -1.25 3.95 1.25
C GLU A 132 -2.66 3.79 1.84
N TYR A 133 -3.69 4.09 1.05
CA TYR A 133 -5.09 4.04 1.47
C TYR A 133 -5.60 2.62 1.72
N VAL A 134 -5.19 1.63 0.90
CA VAL A 134 -5.55 0.22 1.15
C VAL A 134 -4.99 -0.26 2.49
N TYR A 135 -3.74 0.09 2.83
CA TYR A 135 -3.15 -0.22 4.14
C TYR A 135 -3.87 0.51 5.27
N ASN A 136 -4.21 1.79 5.12
CA ASN A 136 -4.95 2.53 6.15
C ASN A 136 -6.29 1.87 6.46
N VAL A 137 -7.10 1.57 5.43
CA VAL A 137 -8.42 0.95 5.60
C VAL A 137 -8.28 -0.45 6.19
N ALA A 138 -7.37 -1.26 5.65
CA ALA A 138 -7.12 -2.63 6.09
C ALA A 138 -6.77 -2.69 7.59
N TRP A 139 -5.77 -1.92 8.02
CA TRP A 139 -5.28 -1.95 9.39
C TRP A 139 -6.22 -1.25 10.39
N LYS A 140 -6.93 -0.19 9.97
CA LYS A 140 -7.94 0.46 10.81
C LYS A 140 -9.15 -0.45 11.05
N GLY A 141 -9.53 -1.27 10.07
CA GLY A 141 -10.58 -2.29 10.21
C GLY A 141 -10.17 -3.50 11.04
N ALA A 142 -8.87 -3.75 11.17
CA ALA A 142 -8.27 -4.89 11.85
C ALA A 142 -7.79 -4.55 13.26
N THR A 143 -8.64 -3.97 14.12
CA THR A 143 -8.33 -3.73 15.55
C THR A 143 -7.90 -5.05 16.22
N PRO A 144 -6.62 -5.25 16.56
CA PRO A 144 -6.13 -6.55 16.99
C PRO A 144 -6.61 -6.91 18.38
N SER A 145 -7.01 -8.17 18.59
CA SER A 145 -7.25 -8.71 19.93
C SER A 145 -5.97 -9.24 20.59
N ALA A 146 -4.86 -9.33 19.85
CA ALA A 146 -3.61 -9.92 20.29
C ALA A 146 -2.45 -8.89 20.28
N PRO A 147 -1.64 -8.80 21.36
CA PRO A 147 -0.52 -7.86 21.45
C PRO A 147 0.54 -7.96 20.34
N ALA A 148 0.67 -9.15 19.73
CA ALA A 148 1.66 -9.39 18.69
C ALA A 148 1.50 -8.47 17.46
N PHE A 149 0.29 -7.98 17.20
CA PHE A 149 -0.07 -7.18 16.03
C PHE A 149 -0.39 -5.72 16.35
N GLU A 150 -0.49 -5.35 17.63
CA GLU A 150 -0.92 -4.01 18.08
C GLU A 150 -0.07 -2.88 17.48
N THR A 151 1.26 -3.05 17.45
CA THR A 151 2.17 -2.01 16.93
C THR A 151 2.01 -1.77 15.43
N PHE A 152 1.52 -2.77 14.69
CA PHE A 152 1.29 -2.69 13.25
C PHE A 152 -0.02 -1.97 12.96
N ALA A 153 -1.09 -2.35 13.65
CA ALA A 153 -2.36 -1.64 13.60
C ALA A 153 -2.23 -0.19 14.08
N ALA A 154 -1.41 0.08 15.09
CA ALA A 154 -1.15 1.44 15.57
C ALA A 154 -0.39 2.30 14.55
N ARG A 155 0.45 1.70 13.69
CA ARG A 155 1.22 2.44 12.67
C ARG A 155 0.30 2.91 11.54
N TRP A 156 -0.35 1.97 10.85
CA TRP A 156 -1.16 2.27 9.66
C TRP A 156 -2.62 2.62 9.99
N GLY A 157 -3.10 2.32 11.19
CA GLY A 157 -4.40 2.76 11.70
C GLY A 157 -4.39 4.12 12.38
N ALA A 158 -3.23 4.77 12.52
CA ALA A 158 -3.10 6.08 13.16
C ALA A 158 -3.90 7.17 12.44
N ASP A 159 -4.35 8.17 13.20
CA ASP A 159 -5.03 9.34 12.64
C ASP A 159 -4.08 10.17 11.76
N SER A 160 -2.80 10.24 12.09
CA SER A 160 -1.78 10.90 11.25
C SER A 160 -1.62 10.24 9.88
N PHE A 161 -1.68 8.90 9.83
CA PHE A 161 -1.63 8.17 8.56
C PHE A 161 -2.93 8.33 7.77
N THR A 162 -4.08 8.37 8.46
CA THR A 162 -5.38 8.70 7.83
C THR A 162 -5.32 10.08 7.17
N GLU A 163 -4.83 11.10 7.88
CA GLU A 163 -4.66 12.46 7.34
C GLU A 163 -3.74 12.48 6.11
N TYR A 164 -2.61 11.77 6.16
CA TYR A 164 -1.71 11.64 5.01
C TYR A 164 -2.40 11.03 3.78
N THR A 165 -3.20 9.98 3.94
CA THR A 165 -3.97 9.40 2.82
C THR A 165 -5.02 10.35 2.25
N ILE A 166 -5.59 11.24 3.08
CA ILE A 166 -6.53 12.28 2.63
C ILE A 166 -5.78 13.30 1.76
N GLN A 167 -4.59 13.74 2.18
CA GLN A 167 -3.78 14.69 1.41
C GLN A 167 -3.32 14.10 0.07
N LEU A 168 -2.89 12.84 0.05
CA LEU A 168 -2.58 12.12 -1.19
C LEU A 168 -3.79 12.03 -2.14
N ARG A 169 -4.98 11.76 -1.59
CA ARG A 169 -6.22 11.73 -2.37
C ARG A 169 -6.50 13.09 -3.02
N GLU A 170 -6.34 14.18 -2.28
CA GLU A 170 -6.58 15.52 -2.79
C GLU A 170 -5.61 15.90 -3.92
N ALA A 171 -4.33 15.55 -3.76
CA ALA A 171 -3.32 15.71 -4.82
C ALA A 171 -3.67 14.86 -6.06
N ALA A 172 -4.07 13.60 -5.86
CA ALA A 172 -4.51 12.73 -6.94
C ALA A 172 -5.74 13.27 -7.66
N ASP A 173 -6.82 13.61 -6.94
CA ASP A 173 -8.04 14.19 -7.51
C ASP A 173 -7.74 15.46 -8.31
N LYS A 174 -6.83 16.31 -7.82
CA LYS A 174 -6.39 17.51 -8.53
C LYS A 174 -5.67 17.17 -9.84
N SER A 175 -4.76 16.19 -9.81
CA SER A 175 -4.02 15.74 -11.01
C SER A 175 -4.93 15.11 -12.07
N MET A 176 -6.09 14.58 -11.66
CA MET A 176 -7.02 13.85 -12.54
C MET A 176 -8.12 14.71 -13.19
N ARG A 177 -8.19 16.02 -12.87
CA ARG A 177 -9.30 16.89 -13.33
C ARG A 177 -9.39 17.06 -14.84
N THR A 178 -8.26 17.00 -15.54
CA THR A 178 -8.18 17.32 -16.98
C THR A 178 -7.66 16.16 -17.82
N LEU A 179 -7.86 14.93 -17.36
CA LEU A 179 -7.39 13.75 -18.09
C LEU A 179 -8.20 13.51 -19.38
N THR A 180 -7.47 13.10 -20.42
CA THR A 180 -8.02 12.45 -21.60
C THR A 180 -8.61 11.08 -21.24
N GLU A 181 -9.43 10.51 -22.12
CA GLU A 181 -10.02 9.18 -21.87
C GLU A 181 -8.96 8.07 -21.79
N ASP A 182 -7.86 8.18 -22.54
CA ASP A 182 -6.75 7.22 -22.49
C ASP A 182 -6.00 7.31 -21.15
N GLU A 183 -5.78 8.52 -20.63
CA GLU A 183 -5.17 8.72 -19.31
C GLU A 183 -6.09 8.22 -18.18
N LYS A 184 -7.40 8.47 -18.26
CA LYS A 184 -8.37 7.92 -17.31
C LYS A 184 -8.34 6.40 -17.29
N LYS A 185 -8.31 5.79 -18.48
CA LYS A 185 -8.17 4.33 -18.60
C LYS A 185 -6.86 3.85 -17.96
N LYS A 186 -5.75 4.55 -18.19
CA LYS A 186 -4.45 4.21 -17.59
C LYS A 186 -4.47 4.25 -16.07
N VAL A 187 -5.05 5.31 -15.49
CA VAL A 187 -5.27 5.45 -14.05
C VAL A 187 -6.14 4.29 -13.52
N GLU A 188 -7.26 4.02 -14.18
CA GLU A 188 -8.19 2.95 -13.80
C GLU A 188 -7.53 1.56 -13.84
N ASP A 189 -6.75 1.27 -14.88
CA ASP A 189 -6.03 0.00 -15.02
C ASP A 189 -4.98 -0.19 -13.91
N HIS A 190 -4.29 0.89 -13.50
CA HIS A 190 -3.34 0.85 -12.38
C HIS A 190 -4.04 0.66 -11.03
N PHE A 191 -5.16 1.34 -10.80
CA PHE A 191 -5.97 1.18 -9.59
C PHE A 191 -6.43 -0.28 -9.42
N LEU A 192 -6.96 -0.88 -10.50
CA LEU A 192 -7.37 -2.28 -10.51
C LEU A 192 -6.19 -3.25 -10.29
N LYS A 193 -5.02 -2.94 -10.88
CA LYS A 193 -3.82 -3.75 -10.67
C LYS A 193 -3.34 -3.69 -9.23
N ILE A 194 -3.42 -2.54 -8.57
CA ILE A 194 -3.12 -2.39 -7.13
C ILE A 194 -4.06 -3.25 -6.31
N ALA A 195 -5.38 -3.12 -6.50
CA ALA A 195 -6.35 -3.93 -5.76
C ALA A 195 -6.10 -5.44 -5.91
N LEU A 196 -5.75 -5.90 -7.12
CA LEU A 196 -5.39 -7.30 -7.37
C LEU A 196 -4.10 -7.72 -6.66
N LEU A 197 -3.05 -6.89 -6.74
CA LEU A 197 -1.75 -7.17 -6.12
C LEU A 197 -1.85 -7.20 -4.61
N GLU A 198 -2.60 -6.28 -4.00
CA GLU A 198 -2.86 -6.25 -2.56
C GLU A 198 -3.56 -7.53 -2.06
N THR A 199 -4.61 -7.98 -2.76
CA THR A 199 -5.26 -9.26 -2.41
C THR A 199 -4.26 -10.42 -2.48
N ALA A 200 -3.47 -10.51 -3.56
CA ALA A 200 -2.46 -11.56 -3.70
C ALA A 200 -1.35 -11.48 -2.63
N PHE A 201 -0.99 -10.25 -2.22
CA PHE A 201 0.00 -9.99 -1.18
C PHE A 201 -0.48 -10.50 0.18
N TRP A 202 -1.74 -10.28 0.54
CA TRP A 202 -2.30 -10.87 1.77
C TRP A 202 -2.38 -12.39 1.70
N ASP A 203 -2.70 -12.96 0.53
CA ASP A 203 -2.81 -14.40 0.34
C ASP A 203 -1.46 -15.13 0.44
N MET A 204 -0.36 -14.48 0.09
CA MET A 204 0.98 -15.09 0.15
C MET A 204 1.36 -15.51 1.57
N ALA A 205 0.81 -14.84 2.60
CA ALA A 205 1.03 -15.20 4.00
C ALA A 205 0.62 -16.64 4.33
N TYR A 206 -0.27 -17.25 3.53
CA TYR A 206 -0.74 -18.63 3.69
C TYR A 206 0.01 -19.64 2.83
N SER A 207 0.84 -19.17 1.90
CA SER A 207 1.51 -20.01 0.91
C SER A 207 2.84 -20.58 1.40
N SER A 208 3.25 -20.29 2.63
CA SER A 208 4.47 -20.84 3.23
C SER A 208 4.31 -21.08 4.71
N SER A 209 4.18 -22.36 5.08
CA SER A 209 4.62 -22.86 6.37
C SER A 209 6.15 -22.91 6.32
N VAL A 210 6.83 -21.95 6.94
CA VAL A 210 8.22 -22.14 7.35
C VAL A 210 8.24 -23.11 8.53
#